data_AF-A0A2V8FLA2-F1
#
_entry.id   AF-A0A2V8FLA2-F1
#
_cell.length_a   1.000
_cell.length_b   1.000
_cell.length_c   1.000
_cell.angle_alpha   90.00
_cell.angle_beta   90.00
_cell.angle_gamma   90.00
#
_symmetry.space_group_name_H-M   'P 1'
#
loop_
_entity.id
_entity.type
_entity.pdbx_description
1 polymer ?
#
loop_
_entity_poly.entity_id
_entity_poly.type
_entity_poly.pdbx_seq_one_letter_code
_entity_poly.pdbx_strand_id
1 'polypeptide(L)'
;MFEDMAAMVWQDFTVTGNGNPERIAGLRVMASFFPLLGVQPIAGRTFVPAEDRPEAAPTAVLSYGFWQRRFGGDRGLVGRSISLNGAVRTVVGIMPAGFQFPSRQAEVWVPAAFTSRELAERDSHYLLVIARLKATLLSEAEADMAVIARTLEQRYTVSNKDLAGVRVIPLREQYAGGMRLPLAVLLATVGTVLFVACANVAHLLLARGMFRRKEIAMRVALGAGRGRVLRQLVTECLVLAVTGELLGVALSTTSFLFLARLIPESFPQGTPLGLNLPVLAFTTGIALVTAVLFGVGPSLQAATLPLSATLKDAGKRTGDGGHGRLRDALVIAEMTLTVLLLVAAGLLLPSYSRLRGINPGFQSGGVLTAETVLPVARYRDLPTRVAFIRQVLEQVRAMPGVVSAGYVNYLPLTFKGGTVVFSITIEPLAQSTCGRWGFRCSEGAPSTRMMAARRRSPSSLTKRWPARSGRTTTRSGNASGSASARSSQTGRHSRSSVSWATSGRWAWTSLCARKCTFR
;
A
#
# COMPACT_ATOMS: atom_id res chain seq x y z
N MET A 1 16.14 27.12 -10.32
CA MET A 1 15.44 25.86 -10.01
C MET A 1 13.95 25.99 -9.65
N PHE A 2 13.54 26.43 -8.46
CA PHE A 2 12.12 26.43 -8.03
C PHE A 2 11.49 27.83 -8.10
N GLU A 3 10.18 27.90 -8.39
CA GLU A 3 9.38 29.14 -8.34
C GLU A 3 9.06 29.52 -6.90
N ASP A 4 8.64 28.54 -6.11
CA ASP A 4 8.29 28.69 -4.70
C ASP A 4 8.40 27.34 -3.97
N MET A 5 8.54 27.39 -2.65
CA MET A 5 8.72 26.24 -1.77
C MET A 5 7.95 26.44 -0.45
N ALA A 6 7.43 25.34 0.08
CA ALA A 6 6.78 25.34 1.38
C ALA A 6 7.16 24.09 2.17
N ALA A 7 7.50 24.29 3.44
CA ALA A 7 7.71 23.22 4.39
C ALA A 7 6.41 22.91 5.15
N MET A 8 6.24 21.63 5.48
CA MET A 8 5.17 21.13 6.33
C MET A 8 5.72 20.09 7.31
N VAL A 9 5.10 20.01 8.48
CA VAL A 9 5.39 18.97 9.49
C VAL A 9 4.11 18.51 10.16
N TRP A 10 3.97 17.20 10.30
CA TRP A 10 2.85 16.61 11.02
C TRP A 10 2.86 16.99 12.49
N GLN A 11 1.70 17.38 12.99
CA GLN A 11 1.49 17.67 14.39
C GLN A 11 0.09 17.23 14.81
N ASP A 12 0.01 16.50 15.90
CA ASP A 12 -1.28 16.15 16.48
C ASP A 12 -1.85 17.27 17.35
N PHE A 13 -3.16 17.39 17.30
CA PHE A 13 -3.92 18.34 18.10
C PHE A 13 -4.98 17.62 18.92
N THR A 14 -5.14 18.04 20.18
CA THR A 14 -6.29 17.68 21.00
C THR A 14 -7.27 18.84 20.99
N VAL A 15 -8.44 18.61 20.42
CA VAL A 15 -9.55 19.56 20.39
C VAL A 15 -10.28 19.50 21.72
N THR A 16 -10.49 20.65 22.35
CA THR A 16 -11.19 20.75 23.65
C THR A 16 -12.23 21.88 23.62
N GLY A 17 -13.15 21.90 24.60
CA GLY A 17 -14.10 22.99 24.79
C GLY A 17 -15.46 22.86 24.11
N ASN A 18 -15.70 21.79 23.32
CA ASN A 18 -16.99 21.56 22.68
C ASN A 18 -17.32 20.05 22.61
N GLY A 19 -17.58 19.42 23.77
CA GLY A 19 -17.76 17.97 23.90
C GLY A 19 -16.50 17.22 24.35
N ASN A 20 -16.47 15.90 24.13
CA ASN A 20 -15.33 15.07 24.53
C ASN A 20 -14.03 15.51 23.83
N PRO A 21 -12.88 15.49 24.55
CA PRO A 21 -11.59 15.70 23.94
C PRO A 21 -11.36 14.72 22.80
N GLU A 22 -11.03 15.24 21.63
CA GLU A 22 -10.79 14.45 20.42
C GLU A 22 -9.39 14.76 19.91
N ARG A 23 -8.62 13.71 19.64
CA ARG A 23 -7.32 13.85 18.99
C ARG A 23 -7.53 13.83 17.48
N ILE A 24 -6.95 14.81 16.81
CA ILE A 24 -6.96 14.97 15.36
C ILE A 24 -5.52 15.13 14.87
N ALA A 25 -5.25 14.64 13.66
CA ALA A 25 -3.98 14.88 13.00
C ALA A 25 -4.03 16.21 12.24
N GLY A 26 -2.93 16.96 12.30
CA GLY A 26 -2.83 18.25 11.63
C GLY A 26 -1.42 18.53 11.16
N LEU A 27 -1.22 19.71 10.60
CA LEU A 27 0.05 20.14 10.02
C LEU A 27 0.39 21.56 10.44
N ARG A 28 1.66 21.75 10.80
CA ARG A 28 2.30 23.06 10.74
C ARG A 28 2.76 23.29 9.30
N VAL A 29 2.34 24.38 8.69
CA VAL A 29 2.66 24.70 7.29
C VAL A 29 3.09 26.15 7.14
N MET A 30 4.07 26.39 6.27
CA MET A 30 4.45 27.76 5.91
C MET A 30 3.26 28.51 5.29
N ALA A 31 3.22 29.83 5.41
CA ALA A 31 2.16 30.64 4.79
C ALA A 31 2.06 30.45 3.26
N SER A 32 3.18 30.14 2.59
CA SER A 32 3.23 29.83 1.15
C SER A 32 2.58 28.51 0.76
N PHE A 33 2.25 27.63 1.71
CA PHE A 33 1.76 26.27 1.43
C PHE A 33 0.50 26.21 0.56
N PHE A 34 -0.56 26.94 0.92
CA PHE A 34 -1.80 26.93 0.15
C PHE A 34 -1.68 27.66 -1.19
N PRO A 35 -1.07 28.86 -1.27
CA PRO A 35 -0.76 29.50 -2.55
C PRO A 35 0.06 28.61 -3.49
N LEU A 36 1.09 27.94 -2.96
CA LEU A 36 1.93 27.02 -3.73
C LEU A 36 1.11 25.88 -4.35
N LEU A 37 0.11 25.36 -3.63
CA LEU A 37 -0.80 24.31 -4.12
C LEU A 37 -1.93 24.85 -5.01
N GLY A 38 -2.11 26.17 -5.09
CA GLY A 38 -3.16 26.80 -5.89
C GLY A 38 -4.58 26.51 -5.37
N VAL A 39 -4.73 26.22 -4.07
CA VAL A 39 -6.03 25.90 -3.46
C VAL A 39 -6.60 27.10 -2.71
N GLN A 40 -7.91 27.31 -2.85
CA GLN A 40 -8.63 28.34 -2.12
C GLN A 40 -9.65 27.70 -1.16
N PRO A 41 -9.86 28.28 0.03
CA PRO A 41 -10.88 27.82 0.96
C PRO A 41 -12.30 28.11 0.43
N ILE A 42 -13.27 27.29 0.83
CA ILE A 42 -14.69 27.51 0.53
C ILE A 42 -15.32 28.60 1.41
N ALA A 43 -14.67 28.94 2.52
CA ALA A 43 -15.05 30.01 3.43
C ALA A 43 -13.81 30.55 4.13
N GLY A 44 -13.72 31.88 4.26
CA GLY A 44 -12.57 32.55 4.88
C GLY A 44 -11.38 32.70 3.93
N ARG A 45 -10.17 32.56 4.47
CA ARG A 45 -8.89 32.77 3.77
C ARG A 45 -7.83 31.77 4.22
N THR A 46 -6.71 31.75 3.50
CA THR A 46 -5.48 31.06 3.91
C THR A 46 -4.64 31.95 4.84
N PHE A 47 -3.49 31.42 5.27
CA PHE A 47 -2.52 32.17 6.05
C PHE A 47 -1.89 33.30 5.23
N VAL A 48 -1.58 34.40 5.91
CA VAL A 48 -0.76 35.49 5.36
C VAL A 48 0.67 35.43 5.92
N PRO A 49 1.69 35.96 5.23
CA PRO A 49 3.09 35.87 5.70
C PRO A 49 3.33 36.44 7.10
N ALA A 50 2.56 37.44 7.53
CA ALA A 50 2.66 38.02 8.87
C ALA A 50 2.23 37.06 9.99
N GLU A 51 1.42 36.04 9.67
CA GLU A 51 0.93 35.03 10.62
C GLU A 51 1.89 33.84 10.78
N ASP A 52 2.89 33.72 9.89
CA ASP A 52 3.90 32.67 9.93
C ASP A 52 5.11 33.09 10.80
N ARG A 53 4.81 33.68 11.96
CA ARG A 53 5.79 34.15 12.94
C ARG A 53 5.40 33.66 14.34
N PRO A 54 6.38 33.30 15.20
CA PRO A 54 6.08 32.81 16.54
C PRO A 54 5.24 33.78 17.39
N GLU A 55 5.39 35.09 17.20
CA GLU A 55 4.65 36.11 17.97
C GLU A 55 3.26 36.45 17.40
N ALA A 56 2.90 35.90 16.24
CA ALA A 56 1.63 36.21 15.59
C ALA A 56 0.43 35.62 16.34
N ALA A 57 -0.73 36.23 16.13
CA ALA A 57 -1.99 35.71 16.67
C ALA A 57 -2.21 34.25 16.20
N PRO A 58 -2.51 33.29 17.10
CA PRO A 58 -2.66 31.90 16.71
C PRO A 58 -3.88 31.69 15.80
N THR A 59 -3.65 31.17 14.60
CA THR A 59 -4.71 30.87 13.62
C THR A 59 -4.74 29.39 13.25
N ALA A 60 -5.84 28.98 12.64
CA ALA A 60 -6.04 27.63 12.11
C ALA A 60 -6.90 27.65 10.83
N VAL A 61 -6.63 26.71 9.94
CA VAL A 61 -7.47 26.39 8.77
C VAL A 61 -7.96 24.96 8.92
N LEU A 62 -9.25 24.71 8.70
CA LEU A 62 -9.86 23.40 8.92
C LEU A 62 -10.09 22.63 7.61
N SER A 63 -10.02 21.30 7.68
CA SER A 63 -10.50 20.45 6.59
C SER A 63 -12.03 20.44 6.54
N TYR A 64 -12.58 20.20 5.35
CA TYR A 64 -14.03 20.09 5.18
C TYR A 64 -14.64 18.99 6.06
N GLY A 65 -13.99 17.83 6.12
CA GLY A 65 -14.47 16.66 6.87
C GLY A 65 -14.54 16.94 8.37
N PHE A 66 -13.49 17.56 8.93
CA PHE A 66 -13.46 17.91 10.34
C PHE A 66 -14.48 19.00 10.69
N TRP A 67 -14.60 20.02 9.84
CA TRP A 67 -15.61 21.06 9.96
C TRP A 67 -17.05 20.50 9.97
N GLN A 68 -17.36 19.57 9.06
CA GLN A 68 -18.65 18.89 9.02
C GLN A 68 -18.88 18.01 10.25
N ARG A 69 -17.92 17.15 10.60
CA ARG A 69 -18.06 16.17 11.68
C ARG A 69 -18.17 16.83 13.06
N ARG A 70 -17.34 17.84 13.34
CA ARG A 70 -17.22 18.44 14.68
C ARG A 70 -18.08 19.68 14.88
N PHE A 71 -18.34 20.43 13.81
CA PHE A 71 -19.04 21.72 13.88
C PHE A 71 -20.32 21.77 13.03
N GLY A 72 -20.79 20.62 12.52
CA GLY A 72 -22.05 20.50 11.80
C GLY A 72 -22.12 21.30 10.50
N GLY A 73 -20.98 21.75 9.96
CA GLY A 73 -20.97 22.62 8.78
C GLY A 73 -21.35 24.08 9.06
N ASP A 74 -21.17 24.60 10.28
CA ASP A 74 -21.44 26.02 10.59
C ASP A 74 -20.44 26.95 9.87
N ARG A 75 -20.93 27.72 8.88
CA ARG A 75 -20.13 28.72 8.16
C ARG A 75 -19.72 29.90 9.04
N GLY A 76 -20.46 30.17 10.11
CA GLY A 76 -20.14 31.19 11.12
C GLY A 76 -18.93 30.84 11.99
N LEU A 77 -18.32 29.67 11.80
CA LEU A 77 -17.09 29.28 12.49
C LEU A 77 -15.87 30.11 12.07
N VAL A 78 -15.85 30.63 10.83
CA VAL A 78 -14.76 31.51 10.38
C VAL A 78 -14.78 32.80 11.20
N GLY A 79 -13.64 33.17 11.77
CA GLY A 79 -13.48 34.27 12.71
C GLY A 79 -13.71 33.90 14.18
N ARG A 80 -14.24 32.70 14.48
CA ARG A 80 -14.38 32.20 15.86
C ARG A 80 -13.15 31.42 16.30
N SER A 81 -13.01 31.26 17.60
CA SER A 81 -11.88 30.56 18.19
C SER A 81 -12.21 29.11 18.57
N ILE A 82 -11.23 28.23 18.39
CA ILE A 82 -11.25 26.83 18.83
C ILE A 82 -10.03 26.54 19.71
N SER A 83 -10.16 25.63 20.66
CA SER A 83 -9.04 25.21 21.51
C SER A 83 -8.35 23.98 20.93
N LEU A 84 -7.09 24.14 20.53
CA LEU A 84 -6.23 23.08 20.00
C LEU A 84 -4.98 22.95 20.87
N ASN A 85 -4.77 21.79 21.48
CA ASN A 85 -3.70 21.56 22.47
C ASN A 85 -3.71 22.57 23.63
N GLY A 86 -4.89 23.03 24.03
CA GLY A 86 -5.08 24.04 25.08
C GLY A 86 -4.75 25.47 24.65
N ALA A 87 -4.34 25.69 23.40
CA ALA A 87 -4.15 27.01 22.82
C ALA A 87 -5.40 27.44 22.05
N VAL A 88 -5.89 28.63 22.34
CA VAL A 88 -7.02 29.25 21.62
C VAL A 88 -6.52 29.75 20.27
N ARG A 89 -7.11 29.26 19.18
CA ARG A 89 -6.75 29.60 17.79
C ARG A 89 -7.98 30.08 17.04
N THR A 90 -7.85 31.16 16.29
CA THR A 90 -8.93 31.67 15.45
C THR A 90 -8.99 30.90 14.13
N VAL A 91 -10.17 30.40 13.78
CA VAL A 91 -10.40 29.72 12.49
C VAL A 91 -10.46 30.79 11.41
N VAL A 92 -9.49 30.80 10.50
CA VAL A 92 -9.43 31.79 9.41
C VAL A 92 -9.94 31.26 8.08
N GLY A 93 -10.05 29.94 7.91
CA GLY A 93 -10.59 29.36 6.69
C GLY A 93 -10.97 27.88 6.80
N ILE A 94 -11.79 27.45 5.84
CA ILE A 94 -12.26 26.07 5.69
C ILE A 94 -11.94 25.59 4.27
N MET A 95 -11.20 24.50 4.15
CA MET A 95 -10.79 23.93 2.87
C MET A 95 -11.94 23.19 2.16
N PRO A 96 -11.93 23.09 0.82
CA PRO A 96 -12.93 22.33 0.07
C PRO A 96 -12.84 20.82 0.35
N ALA A 97 -13.94 20.09 0.16
CA ALA A 97 -14.03 18.64 0.39
C ALA A 97 -13.02 17.80 -0.42
N GLY A 98 -12.62 18.29 -1.60
CA GLY A 98 -11.62 17.66 -2.46
C GLY A 98 -10.18 17.87 -2.00
N PHE A 99 -9.90 18.81 -1.08
CA PHE A 99 -8.55 19.09 -0.62
C PHE A 99 -8.16 18.15 0.52
N GLN A 100 -7.22 17.26 0.24
CA GLN A 100 -6.83 16.15 1.12
C GLN A 100 -5.30 15.99 1.16
N PHE A 101 -4.56 17.06 0.88
CA PHE A 101 -3.11 17.03 0.81
C PHE A 101 -2.48 17.31 2.18
N PRO A 102 -1.42 16.60 2.60
CA PRO A 102 -0.75 15.46 1.94
C PRO A 102 -1.51 14.12 2.10
N SER A 103 -2.44 14.03 3.04
CA SER A 103 -3.36 12.89 3.16
C SER A 103 -4.67 13.33 3.80
N ARG A 104 -5.72 12.49 3.72
CA ARG A 104 -7.02 12.73 4.39
C ARG A 104 -6.92 12.84 5.92
N GLN A 105 -5.81 12.40 6.51
CA GLN A 105 -5.59 12.51 7.95
C GLN A 105 -5.36 13.96 8.39
N ALA A 106 -4.99 14.86 7.47
CA ALA A 106 -4.83 16.28 7.78
C ALA A 106 -6.21 16.93 8.00
N GLU A 107 -6.59 17.12 9.26
CA GLU A 107 -7.86 17.71 9.66
C GLU A 107 -7.76 19.20 9.98
N VAL A 108 -6.56 19.66 10.34
CA VAL A 108 -6.27 21.06 10.63
C VAL A 108 -4.87 21.45 10.16
N TRP A 109 -4.74 22.67 9.64
CA TRP A 109 -3.47 23.32 9.37
C TRP A 109 -3.32 24.51 10.30
N VAL A 110 -2.09 24.74 10.77
CA VAL A 110 -1.69 25.92 11.53
C VAL A 110 -0.42 26.51 10.91
N PRO A 111 -0.12 27.81 11.11
CA PRO A 111 1.14 28.38 10.66
C PRO A 111 2.34 27.62 11.23
N ALA A 112 3.38 27.44 10.41
CA ALA A 112 4.60 26.78 10.84
C ALA A 112 5.28 27.57 11.94
N ALA A 113 5.40 28.90 11.76
CA ALA A 113 5.91 29.84 12.75
C ALA A 113 7.18 29.30 13.41
N PHE A 114 8.17 28.90 12.59
CA PHE A 114 9.43 28.33 13.09
C PHE A 114 10.16 29.35 13.96
N THR A 115 10.55 28.91 15.16
CA THR A 115 11.35 29.73 16.07
C THR A 115 12.79 29.83 15.59
N SER A 116 13.52 30.88 16.02
CA SER A 116 14.95 31.01 15.70
C SER A 116 15.78 29.80 16.12
N ARG A 117 15.37 29.14 17.22
CA ARG A 117 15.98 27.89 17.68
C ARG A 117 15.75 26.73 16.69
N GLU A 118 14.51 26.54 16.24
CA GLU A 118 14.19 25.50 15.25
C GLU A 118 14.92 25.74 13.93
N LEU A 119 15.05 27.00 13.49
CA LEU A 119 15.79 27.35 12.26
C LEU A 119 17.31 27.19 12.41
N ALA A 120 17.84 27.30 13.63
CA ALA A 120 19.25 27.08 13.92
C ALA A 120 19.61 25.59 14.04
N GLU A 121 18.63 24.71 14.26
CA GLU A 121 18.83 23.28 14.44
C GLU A 121 19.12 22.60 13.08
N ARG A 122 20.30 21.99 12.95
CA ARG A 122 20.77 21.37 11.70
C ARG A 122 20.83 19.86 11.72
N ASP A 123 20.73 19.25 12.90
CA ASP A 123 20.76 17.79 13.08
C ASP A 123 19.39 17.12 12.84
N SER A 124 18.32 17.92 12.71
CA SER A 124 16.94 17.44 12.71
C SER A 124 16.33 17.52 11.30
N HIS A 125 16.13 16.37 10.67
CA HIS A 125 15.69 16.26 9.27
C HIS A 125 14.24 15.77 9.18
N TYR A 126 13.30 16.50 9.79
CA TYR A 126 11.89 16.09 9.91
C TYR A 126 10.93 16.82 8.97
N LEU A 127 11.39 17.87 8.30
CA LEU A 127 10.56 18.70 7.43
C LEU A 127 10.25 17.99 6.12
N LEU A 128 8.96 17.96 5.77
CA LEU A 128 8.52 17.60 4.42
C LEU A 128 8.43 18.88 3.60
N VAL A 129 9.13 18.93 2.48
CA VAL A 129 9.19 20.12 1.64
C VAL A 129 8.53 19.82 0.30
N ILE A 130 7.64 20.71 -0.12
CA ILE A 130 7.08 20.75 -1.47
C ILE A 130 7.61 21.98 -2.19
N ALA A 131 7.81 21.84 -3.50
CA ALA A 131 8.36 22.89 -4.34
C ALA A 131 7.71 22.87 -5.72
N ARG A 132 7.52 24.05 -6.30
CA ARG A 132 7.08 24.20 -7.69
C ARG A 132 8.29 24.37 -8.58
N LEU A 133 8.50 23.43 -9.49
CA LEU A 133 9.57 23.49 -10.48
C LEU A 133 9.30 24.62 -11.47
N LYS A 134 10.32 25.42 -11.81
CA LYS A 134 10.27 26.35 -12.95
C LYS A 134 10.10 25.56 -14.26
N ALA A 135 9.97 26.25 -15.39
CA ALA A 135 10.04 25.64 -16.72
C ALA A 135 11.46 25.13 -17.06
N THR A 136 12.00 24.24 -16.23
CA THR A 136 13.35 23.66 -16.27
C THR A 136 13.26 22.15 -16.14
N LEU A 137 14.33 21.43 -16.52
CA LEU A 137 14.37 19.98 -16.40
C LEU A 137 14.50 19.56 -14.91
N LEU A 138 13.90 18.43 -14.54
CA LEU A 138 14.05 17.87 -13.19
C LEU A 138 15.52 17.60 -12.85
N SER A 139 16.30 17.14 -13.81
CA SER A 139 17.74 16.85 -13.63
C SER A 139 18.55 18.09 -13.27
N GLU A 140 18.17 19.27 -13.78
CA GLU A 140 18.82 20.54 -13.41
C GLU A 140 18.50 20.90 -11.96
N ALA A 141 17.25 20.67 -11.53
CA ALA A 141 16.87 20.86 -10.13
C ALA A 141 17.60 19.91 -9.18
N GLU A 142 17.76 18.65 -9.58
CA GLU A 142 18.55 17.68 -8.80
C GLU A 142 20.02 18.10 -8.70
N ALA A 143 20.61 18.61 -9.78
CA ALA A 143 21.98 19.10 -9.78
C ALA A 143 22.16 20.32 -8.86
N ASP A 144 21.27 21.31 -8.94
CA ASP A 144 21.27 22.49 -8.07
C ASP A 144 21.14 22.10 -6.59
N MET A 145 20.21 21.18 -6.26
CA MET A 145 20.06 20.67 -4.90
C MET A 145 21.27 19.88 -4.41
N ALA A 146 21.94 19.15 -5.31
CA ALA A 146 23.17 18.44 -4.97
C ALA A 146 24.32 19.41 -4.62
N VAL A 147 24.41 20.55 -5.31
CA VAL A 147 25.37 21.61 -4.97
C VAL A 147 25.06 22.18 -3.59
N ILE A 148 23.80 22.54 -3.32
CA ILE A 148 23.38 23.04 -2.00
C ILE A 148 23.71 22.03 -0.89
N ALA A 149 23.39 20.75 -1.11
CA ALA A 149 23.67 19.69 -0.15
C ALA A 149 25.17 19.58 0.17
N ARG A 150 26.03 19.60 -0.85
CA ARG A 150 27.50 19.59 -0.67
C ARG A 150 28.01 20.83 0.04
N THR A 151 27.49 22.01 -0.27
CA THR A 151 27.87 23.25 0.43
C THR A 151 27.46 23.20 1.91
N LEU A 152 26.29 22.65 2.22
CA LEU A 152 25.85 22.46 3.61
C LEU A 152 26.72 21.44 4.34
N GLU A 153 27.09 20.33 3.70
CA GLU A 153 28.01 19.34 4.26
C GLU A 153 29.39 19.95 4.60
N GLN A 154 29.96 20.72 3.68
CA GLN A 154 31.25 21.40 3.89
C GLN A 154 31.19 22.45 5.01
N ARG A 155 30.07 23.18 5.11
CA ARG A 155 29.90 24.24 6.10
C ARG A 155 29.53 23.71 7.48
N TYR A 156 28.86 22.57 7.55
CA TYR A 156 28.32 21.99 8.79
C TYR A 156 28.73 20.52 8.92
N THR A 157 30.01 20.29 9.19
CA THR A 157 30.65 18.97 9.20
C THR A 157 30.24 18.06 10.37
N VAL A 158 29.57 18.60 11.39
CA VAL A 158 29.05 17.81 12.53
C VAL A 158 27.64 17.30 12.24
N SER A 159 26.79 18.15 11.67
CA SER A 159 25.35 17.87 11.49
C SER A 159 24.99 17.27 10.14
N ASN A 160 25.78 17.58 9.10
CA ASN A 160 25.43 17.28 7.71
C ASN A 160 26.38 16.32 7.00
N LYS A 161 27.38 15.79 7.71
CA LYS A 161 28.37 14.86 7.17
C LYS A 161 27.77 13.49 6.86
N ASP A 162 28.14 12.92 5.72
CA ASP A 162 27.71 11.58 5.27
C ASP A 162 26.18 11.41 5.10
N LEU A 163 25.42 12.52 5.06
CA LEU A 163 24.01 12.48 4.68
C LEU A 163 23.89 12.13 3.19
N ALA A 164 22.88 11.33 2.82
CA ALA A 164 22.63 10.86 1.46
C ALA A 164 22.24 11.95 0.43
N GLY A 165 22.54 13.23 0.73
CA GLY A 165 22.20 14.39 -0.10
C GLY A 165 20.70 14.71 -0.11
N VAL A 166 20.30 15.57 -1.05
CA VAL A 166 18.91 15.92 -1.27
C VAL A 166 18.44 15.30 -2.59
N ARG A 167 17.30 14.62 -2.55
CA ARG A 167 16.64 14.07 -3.74
C ARG A 167 15.38 14.85 -4.05
N VAL A 168 15.20 15.22 -5.32
CA VAL A 168 13.98 15.85 -5.81
C VAL A 168 13.11 14.77 -6.43
N ILE A 169 11.93 14.52 -5.85
CA ILE A 169 11.04 13.47 -6.32
C ILE A 169 9.78 14.15 -6.89
N PRO A 170 9.38 13.86 -8.14
CA PRO A 170 8.12 14.34 -8.68
C PRO A 170 6.95 13.96 -7.77
N LEU A 171 6.08 14.91 -7.45
CA LEU A 171 4.97 14.66 -6.51
C LEU A 171 4.09 13.48 -6.95
N ARG A 172 3.86 13.32 -8.26
CA ARG A 172 3.13 12.18 -8.83
C ARG A 172 3.83 10.84 -8.55
N GLU A 173 5.15 10.80 -8.58
CA GLU A 173 5.92 9.59 -8.28
C GLU A 173 5.90 9.29 -6.78
N GLN A 174 6.02 10.30 -5.93
CA GLN A 174 5.94 10.15 -4.47
C GLN A 174 4.61 9.52 -4.03
N TYR A 175 3.49 9.91 -4.64
CA TYR A 175 2.17 9.40 -4.26
C TYR A 175 1.72 8.18 -5.07
N ALA A 176 2.00 8.13 -6.38
CA ALA A 176 1.48 7.07 -7.26
C ALA A 176 2.54 6.06 -7.71
N GLY A 177 3.84 6.36 -7.57
CA GLY A 177 4.93 5.54 -8.09
C GLY A 177 4.91 4.11 -7.55
N GLY A 178 4.79 3.96 -6.22
CA GLY A 178 4.71 2.64 -5.57
C GLY A 178 3.44 1.84 -5.89
N MET A 179 2.38 2.48 -6.41
CA MET A 179 1.12 1.81 -6.76
C MET A 179 1.07 1.31 -8.20
N ARG A 180 1.97 1.77 -9.09
CA ARG A 180 1.95 1.41 -10.52
C ARG A 180 2.04 -0.09 -10.74
N LEU A 181 3.03 -0.74 -10.13
CA LEU A 181 3.25 -2.17 -10.30
C LEU A 181 2.09 -3.01 -9.71
N PRO A 182 1.66 -2.79 -8.44
CA PRO A 182 0.48 -3.48 -7.91
C PRO A 182 -0.78 -3.32 -8.77
N LEU A 183 -1.05 -2.11 -9.26
CA LEU A 183 -2.21 -1.85 -10.12
C LEU A 183 -2.06 -2.49 -11.51
N ALA A 184 -0.86 -2.52 -12.08
CA ALA A 184 -0.61 -3.20 -13.36
C ALA A 184 -0.77 -4.72 -13.22
N VAL A 185 -0.28 -5.31 -12.13
CA VAL A 185 -0.46 -6.74 -11.82
C VAL A 185 -1.94 -7.05 -11.63
N LEU A 186 -2.68 -6.20 -10.90
CA LEU A 186 -4.12 -6.34 -10.73
C LEU A 186 -4.86 -6.26 -12.07
N LEU A 187 -4.53 -5.28 -12.92
CA LEU A 187 -5.11 -5.13 -14.26
C LEU A 187 -4.83 -6.34 -15.14
N ALA A 188 -3.59 -6.83 -15.16
CA ALA A 188 -3.22 -8.05 -15.89
C ALA A 188 -4.03 -9.26 -15.39
N THR A 189 -4.17 -9.41 -14.07
CA THR A 189 -4.93 -10.51 -13.45
C THR A 189 -6.40 -10.44 -13.83
N VAL A 190 -7.04 -9.28 -13.70
CA VAL A 190 -8.46 -9.09 -14.04
C VAL A 190 -8.69 -9.26 -15.54
N GLY A 191 -7.80 -8.73 -16.39
CA GLY A 191 -7.86 -8.92 -17.83
C GLY A 191 -7.74 -10.40 -18.25
N THR A 192 -6.91 -11.15 -17.53
CA THR A 192 -6.76 -12.60 -17.72
C THR A 192 -8.07 -13.34 -17.38
N VAL A 193 -8.71 -13.00 -16.26
CA VAL A 193 -10.01 -13.56 -15.88
C VAL A 193 -11.09 -13.20 -16.89
N LEU A 194 -11.12 -11.94 -17.35
CA LEU A 194 -12.05 -11.50 -18.39
C LEU A 194 -11.87 -12.29 -19.69
N PHE A 195 -10.62 -12.54 -20.10
CA PHE A 195 -10.32 -13.36 -21.27
C PHE A 195 -10.86 -14.79 -21.12
N VAL A 196 -10.62 -15.45 -19.98
CA VAL A 196 -11.17 -16.79 -19.68
C VAL A 196 -12.69 -16.79 -19.74
N ALA A 197 -13.34 -15.76 -19.19
CA ALA A 197 -14.79 -15.64 -19.25
C ALA A 197 -15.31 -15.46 -20.69
N CYS A 198 -14.66 -14.63 -21.50
CA CYS A 198 -15.00 -14.43 -22.91
C CYS A 198 -14.78 -15.71 -23.73
N ALA A 199 -13.69 -16.43 -23.48
CA ALA A 199 -13.39 -17.71 -24.13
C ALA A 199 -14.46 -18.76 -23.82
N ASN A 200 -14.92 -18.84 -22.57
CA ASN A 200 -16.02 -19.71 -22.16
C ASN A 200 -17.33 -19.40 -22.90
N VAL A 201 -17.71 -18.11 -22.95
CA VAL A 201 -18.90 -17.68 -23.67
C VAL A 201 -18.78 -18.01 -25.16
N ALA A 202 -17.63 -17.73 -25.77
CA ALA A 202 -17.34 -18.06 -27.16
C ALA A 202 -17.49 -19.56 -27.42
N HIS A 203 -16.92 -20.41 -26.57
CA HIS A 203 -16.99 -21.86 -26.68
C HIS A 203 -18.44 -22.38 -26.56
N LEU A 204 -19.22 -21.87 -25.61
CA LEU A 204 -20.63 -22.23 -25.44
C LEU A 204 -21.48 -21.83 -26.65
N LEU A 205 -21.27 -20.61 -27.17
CA LEU A 205 -21.99 -20.11 -28.35
C LEU A 205 -21.62 -20.89 -29.61
N LEU A 206 -20.34 -21.23 -29.79
CA LEU A 206 -19.86 -22.11 -30.86
C LEU A 206 -20.54 -23.49 -30.80
N ALA A 207 -20.56 -24.11 -29.61
CA ALA A 207 -21.20 -25.41 -29.42
C ALA A 207 -22.71 -25.35 -29.73
N ARG A 208 -23.41 -24.32 -29.24
CA ARG A 208 -24.84 -24.11 -29.48
C ARG A 208 -25.16 -23.89 -30.96
N GLY A 209 -24.30 -23.18 -31.68
CA GLY A 209 -24.40 -22.97 -33.13
C GLY A 209 -24.35 -24.28 -33.92
N MET A 210 -23.52 -25.24 -33.49
CA MET A 210 -23.44 -26.57 -34.13
C MET A 210 -24.73 -27.37 -33.97
N PHE A 211 -25.35 -27.36 -32.79
CA PHE A 211 -26.63 -28.06 -32.59
C PHE A 211 -27.78 -27.43 -33.39
N ARG A 212 -27.74 -26.11 -33.58
CA ARG A 212 -28.76 -25.35 -34.33
C ARG A 212 -28.59 -25.38 -35.85
N ARG A 213 -27.49 -25.97 -36.37
CA ARG A 213 -27.26 -26.08 -37.83
C ARG A 213 -28.43 -26.72 -38.57
N LYS A 214 -28.93 -27.86 -38.08
CA LYS A 214 -30.05 -28.60 -38.72
C LYS A 214 -31.34 -27.78 -38.71
N GLU A 215 -31.64 -27.13 -37.59
CA GLU A 215 -32.82 -26.27 -37.44
C GLU A 215 -32.79 -25.08 -38.41
N ILE A 216 -31.65 -24.37 -38.47
CA ILE A 216 -31.47 -23.22 -39.36
C ILE A 216 -31.59 -23.65 -40.82
N ALA A 217 -30.97 -24.78 -41.19
CA ALA A 217 -31.03 -25.33 -42.54
C ALA A 217 -32.48 -25.68 -42.95
N MET A 218 -33.26 -26.31 -42.06
CA MET A 218 -34.68 -26.60 -42.30
C MET A 218 -35.52 -25.32 -42.47
N ARG A 219 -35.29 -24.29 -41.63
CA ARG A 219 -35.99 -23.01 -41.74
C ARG A 219 -35.70 -22.29 -43.06
N VAL A 220 -34.45 -22.32 -43.52
CA VAL A 220 -34.06 -21.76 -44.83
C VAL A 220 -34.70 -22.54 -45.97
N ALA A 221 -34.78 -23.87 -45.88
CA ALA A 221 -35.46 -24.72 -46.88
C ALA A 221 -36.98 -24.45 -46.95
N LEU A 222 -37.60 -24.09 -45.83
CA LEU A 222 -39.01 -23.66 -45.75
C LEU A 222 -39.24 -22.21 -46.22
N GLY A 223 -38.22 -21.53 -46.76
CA GLY A 223 -38.33 -20.19 -47.34
C GLY A 223 -38.05 -19.04 -46.38
N ALA A 224 -37.49 -19.28 -45.19
CA ALA A 224 -37.09 -18.19 -44.31
C ALA A 224 -35.96 -17.36 -44.93
N GLY A 225 -36.20 -16.07 -45.15
CA GLY A 225 -35.19 -15.14 -45.64
C GLY A 225 -33.99 -15.00 -44.70
N ARG A 226 -32.77 -14.96 -45.25
CA ARG A 226 -31.50 -14.92 -44.51
C ARG A 226 -31.42 -13.78 -43.47
N GLY A 227 -31.99 -12.62 -43.79
CA GLY A 227 -32.07 -11.48 -42.86
C GLY A 227 -32.93 -11.76 -41.62
N ARG A 228 -33.99 -12.58 -41.74
CA ARG A 228 -34.84 -12.97 -40.60
C ARG A 228 -34.09 -13.88 -39.63
N VAL A 229 -33.31 -14.82 -40.17
CA VAL A 229 -32.47 -15.74 -39.38
C VAL A 229 -31.34 -14.97 -38.69
N LEU A 230 -30.66 -14.09 -39.42
CA LEU A 230 -29.60 -13.24 -38.86
C LEU A 230 -30.11 -12.35 -37.74
N ARG A 231 -31.25 -11.67 -37.94
CA ARG A 231 -31.86 -10.81 -36.93
C ARG A 231 -32.20 -11.59 -35.66
N GLN A 232 -32.73 -12.80 -35.79
CA GLN A 232 -33.04 -13.64 -34.62
C GLN A 232 -31.77 -14.00 -33.84
N LEU A 233 -30.72 -14.47 -34.51
CA LEU A 233 -29.46 -14.85 -33.86
C LEU A 233 -28.79 -13.67 -33.15
N VAL A 234 -28.75 -12.50 -33.81
CA VAL A 234 -28.23 -11.26 -33.23
C VAL A 234 -29.07 -10.85 -32.01
N THR A 235 -30.39 -10.94 -32.09
CA THR A 235 -31.28 -10.58 -30.96
C THR A 235 -31.07 -11.52 -29.77
N GLU A 236 -30.96 -12.83 -29.98
CA GLU A 236 -30.70 -13.79 -28.90
C GLU A 236 -29.35 -13.52 -28.21
N CYS A 237 -28.30 -13.18 -28.98
CA CYS A 237 -26.99 -12.84 -28.43
C CYS A 237 -26.99 -11.50 -27.69
N LEU A 238 -27.69 -10.50 -28.24
CA LEU A 238 -27.84 -9.18 -27.60
C LEU A 238 -28.60 -9.27 -26.28
N VAL A 239 -29.70 -10.04 -26.23
CA VAL A 239 -30.46 -10.23 -24.99
C VAL A 239 -29.57 -10.85 -23.91
N LEU A 240 -28.78 -11.87 -24.24
CA LEU A 240 -27.84 -12.49 -23.30
C LEU A 240 -26.73 -11.51 -22.86
N ALA A 241 -26.15 -10.75 -23.79
CA ALA A 241 -25.10 -9.79 -23.49
C ALA A 241 -25.62 -8.66 -22.59
N VAL A 242 -26.74 -8.04 -22.94
CA VAL A 242 -27.34 -6.93 -22.19
C VAL A 242 -27.79 -7.38 -20.80
N THR A 243 -28.42 -8.54 -20.68
CA THR A 243 -28.83 -9.05 -19.35
C THR A 243 -27.62 -9.37 -18.47
N GLY A 244 -26.59 -10.00 -19.02
CA GLY A 244 -25.33 -10.24 -18.31
C GLY A 244 -24.63 -8.96 -17.88
N GLU A 245 -24.64 -7.94 -18.74
CA GLU A 245 -24.04 -6.64 -18.46
C GLU A 245 -24.78 -5.88 -17.36
N LEU A 246 -26.13 -5.83 -17.42
CA LEU A 246 -26.95 -5.22 -16.37
C LEU A 246 -26.71 -5.88 -15.01
N LEU A 247 -26.66 -7.22 -14.97
CA LEU A 247 -26.34 -7.97 -13.76
C LEU A 247 -24.91 -7.69 -13.28
N GLY A 248 -23.95 -7.61 -14.20
CA GLY A 248 -22.56 -7.29 -13.90
C GLY A 248 -22.38 -5.89 -13.32
N VAL A 249 -23.07 -4.89 -13.86
CA VAL A 249 -23.08 -3.51 -13.35
C VAL A 249 -23.70 -3.44 -11.96
N ALA A 250 -24.83 -4.12 -11.74
CA ALA A 250 -25.47 -4.21 -10.43
C ALA A 250 -24.55 -4.86 -9.38
N LEU A 251 -23.89 -5.96 -9.75
CA LEU A 251 -22.93 -6.66 -8.88
C LEU A 251 -21.69 -5.80 -8.61
N SER A 252 -21.18 -5.08 -9.62
CA SER A 252 -20.03 -4.18 -9.46
C SER A 252 -20.36 -3.04 -8.50
N THR A 253 -21.52 -2.42 -8.66
CA THR A 253 -21.99 -1.32 -7.79
C THR A 253 -22.10 -1.76 -6.33
N THR A 254 -22.72 -2.91 -6.08
CA THR A 254 -22.84 -3.47 -4.73
C THR A 254 -21.48 -3.89 -4.15
N SER A 255 -20.58 -4.42 -4.99
CA SER A 255 -19.21 -4.77 -4.59
C SER A 255 -18.40 -3.54 -4.18
N PHE A 256 -18.52 -2.41 -4.89
CA PHE A 256 -17.84 -1.16 -4.50
C PHE A 256 -18.36 -0.62 -3.16
N LEU A 257 -19.67 -0.68 -2.91
CA LEU A 257 -20.26 -0.28 -1.63
C LEU A 257 -19.76 -1.18 -0.48
N PHE A 258 -19.63 -2.48 -0.72
CA PHE A 258 -19.09 -3.41 0.26
C PHE A 258 -17.59 -3.17 0.50
N LEU A 259 -16.81 -3.00 -0.57
CA LEU A 259 -15.37 -2.77 -0.48
C LEU A 259 -15.05 -1.44 0.23
N ALA A 260 -15.84 -0.39 0.00
CA ALA A 260 -15.69 0.89 0.70
C ALA A 260 -15.79 0.77 2.23
N ARG A 261 -16.47 -0.26 2.75
CA ARG A 261 -16.55 -0.54 4.20
C ARG A 261 -15.34 -1.32 4.74
N LEU A 262 -14.59 -1.98 3.87
CA LEU A 262 -13.42 -2.80 4.24
C LEU A 262 -12.10 -2.05 4.11
N ILE A 263 -12.07 -0.95 3.33
CA ILE A 263 -10.85 -0.19 3.10
C ILE A 263 -10.49 0.59 4.37
N PRO A 264 -9.29 0.37 4.94
CA PRO A 264 -8.82 1.12 6.09
C PRO A 264 -8.68 2.61 5.78
N GLU A 265 -8.83 3.47 6.79
CA GLU A 265 -8.64 4.93 6.65
C GLU A 265 -7.23 5.34 6.19
N SER A 266 -6.27 4.42 6.24
CA SER A 266 -4.88 4.63 5.80
C SER A 266 -4.67 4.56 4.28
N PHE A 267 -5.68 4.13 3.50
CA PHE A 267 -5.57 4.14 2.04
C PHE A 267 -5.61 5.59 1.52
N PRO A 268 -4.85 5.96 0.47
CA PRO A 268 -4.94 7.29 -0.14
C PRO A 268 -6.33 7.46 -0.80
N GLN A 269 -7.33 7.87 -0.01
CA GLN A 269 -8.72 7.94 -0.43
C GLN A 269 -9.00 9.08 -1.44
N GLY A 270 -7.98 9.72 -2.02
CA GLY A 270 -8.12 10.81 -3.00
C GLY A 270 -8.70 10.39 -4.36
N THR A 271 -8.82 9.08 -4.62
CA THR A 271 -9.48 8.56 -5.82
C THR A 271 -10.85 8.00 -5.43
N PRO A 272 -11.97 8.57 -5.91
CA PRO A 272 -13.28 8.00 -5.65
C PRO A 272 -13.33 6.59 -6.25
N LEU A 273 -13.55 5.59 -5.40
CA LEU A 273 -13.82 4.23 -5.85
C LEU A 273 -15.22 4.24 -6.45
N GLY A 274 -15.29 3.98 -7.74
CA GLY A 274 -16.55 4.02 -8.46
C GLY A 274 -16.42 3.42 -9.83
N LEU A 275 -17.57 3.28 -10.48
CA LEU A 275 -17.64 2.87 -11.87
C LEU A 275 -16.99 3.93 -12.75
N ASN A 276 -16.03 3.49 -13.55
CA ASN A 276 -15.37 4.33 -14.52
C ASN A 276 -16.01 4.08 -15.89
N LEU A 277 -16.54 5.14 -16.51
CA LEU A 277 -17.26 5.03 -17.78
C LEU A 277 -16.39 4.46 -18.92
N PRO A 278 -15.13 4.87 -19.12
CA PRO A 278 -14.21 4.21 -20.05
C PRO A 278 -14.06 2.70 -19.82
N VAL A 279 -13.91 2.27 -18.56
CA VAL A 279 -13.79 0.83 -18.23
C VAL A 279 -15.09 0.09 -18.53
N LEU A 280 -16.24 0.69 -18.18
CA LEU A 280 -17.54 0.11 -18.50
C LEU A 280 -17.69 -0.05 -20.02
N ALA A 281 -17.52 1.02 -20.79
CA ALA A 281 -17.60 1.00 -22.24
C ALA A 281 -16.66 -0.02 -22.88
N PHE A 282 -15.44 -0.16 -22.36
CA PHE A 282 -14.49 -1.20 -22.80
C PHE A 282 -15.03 -2.62 -22.54
N THR A 283 -15.50 -2.90 -21.32
CA THR A 283 -16.05 -4.22 -20.97
C THR A 283 -17.33 -4.55 -21.74
N THR A 284 -18.23 -3.58 -21.92
CA THR A 284 -19.43 -3.65 -22.77
C THR A 284 -19.05 -3.99 -24.20
N GLY A 285 -18.08 -3.25 -24.77
CA GLY A 285 -17.60 -3.45 -26.13
C GLY A 285 -17.07 -4.87 -26.34
N ILE A 286 -16.22 -5.38 -25.44
CA ILE A 286 -15.69 -6.74 -25.53
C ILE A 286 -16.78 -7.79 -25.39
N ALA A 287 -17.72 -7.63 -24.45
CA ALA A 287 -18.83 -8.56 -24.26
C ALA A 287 -19.72 -8.65 -25.51
N LEU A 288 -20.08 -7.50 -26.11
CA LEU A 288 -20.86 -7.42 -27.34
C LEU A 288 -20.12 -8.04 -28.52
N VAL A 289 -18.84 -7.69 -28.70
CA VAL A 289 -18.01 -8.24 -29.78
C VAL A 289 -17.90 -9.75 -29.65
N THR A 290 -17.69 -10.28 -28.44
CA THR A 290 -17.61 -11.72 -28.17
C THR A 290 -18.94 -12.40 -28.47
N ALA A 291 -20.06 -11.87 -27.98
CA ALA A 291 -21.39 -12.43 -28.21
C ALA A 291 -21.77 -12.45 -29.69
N VAL A 292 -21.50 -11.38 -30.43
CA VAL A 292 -21.82 -11.28 -31.85
C VAL A 292 -20.90 -12.15 -32.71
N LEU A 293 -19.58 -12.05 -32.55
CA LEU A 293 -18.63 -12.81 -33.38
C LEU A 293 -18.83 -14.32 -33.23
N PHE A 294 -18.94 -14.81 -32.00
CA PHE A 294 -19.04 -16.25 -31.73
C PHE A 294 -20.48 -16.78 -31.74
N GLY A 295 -21.49 -15.94 -31.51
CA GLY A 295 -22.90 -16.32 -31.57
C GLY A 295 -23.49 -16.32 -32.98
N VAL A 296 -23.00 -15.45 -33.87
CA VAL A 296 -23.54 -15.25 -35.22
C VAL A 296 -22.65 -15.87 -36.31
N GLY A 297 -21.32 -15.83 -36.14
CA GLY A 297 -20.37 -16.32 -37.15
C GLY A 297 -20.60 -17.77 -37.60
N PRO A 298 -20.68 -18.76 -36.68
CA PRO A 298 -20.84 -20.17 -37.03
C PRO A 298 -22.20 -20.51 -37.64
N SER A 299 -23.22 -19.76 -37.24
CA SER A 299 -24.63 -19.94 -37.61
C SER A 299 -24.96 -19.27 -38.95
N LEU A 300 -24.17 -18.29 -39.40
CA LEU A 300 -24.22 -17.76 -40.77
C LEU A 300 -23.64 -18.75 -41.80
N GLN A 301 -22.50 -19.37 -41.52
CA GLN A 301 -21.94 -20.41 -42.39
C GLN A 301 -22.89 -21.60 -42.56
N ALA A 302 -23.67 -21.92 -41.53
CA ALA A 302 -24.74 -22.92 -41.59
C ALA A 302 -25.85 -22.57 -42.59
N ALA A 303 -26.17 -21.28 -42.72
CA ALA A 303 -27.22 -20.78 -43.60
C ALA A 303 -26.79 -20.66 -45.07
N THR A 304 -25.48 -20.74 -45.36
CA THR A 304 -24.92 -20.69 -46.72
C THR A 304 -24.62 -22.07 -47.32
N LEU A 305 -24.55 -23.12 -46.50
CA LEU A 305 -24.28 -24.48 -46.97
C LEU A 305 -25.56 -25.12 -47.55
N PRO A 306 -25.49 -25.74 -48.75
CA PRO A 306 -26.64 -26.42 -49.34
C PRO A 306 -27.05 -27.64 -48.50
N LEU A 307 -28.37 -27.82 -48.33
CA LEU A 307 -29.00 -28.87 -47.50
C LEU A 307 -28.47 -30.28 -47.82
N SER A 308 -28.15 -30.53 -49.09
CA SER A 308 -27.62 -31.79 -49.60
C SER A 308 -26.20 -32.09 -49.11
N ALA A 309 -25.38 -31.08 -48.86
CA ALA A 309 -24.06 -31.23 -48.24
C ALA A 309 -24.20 -31.51 -46.73
N THR A 310 -25.14 -30.83 -46.06
CA THR A 310 -25.37 -30.97 -44.61
C THR A 310 -25.94 -32.34 -44.22
N LEU A 311 -26.75 -32.96 -45.09
CA LEU A 311 -27.30 -34.31 -44.90
C LEU A 311 -26.29 -35.41 -45.26
N LYS A 312 -25.44 -35.21 -46.28
CA LYS A 312 -24.35 -36.14 -46.62
C LYS A 312 -23.24 -36.16 -45.57
N ASP A 313 -22.97 -35.04 -44.91
CA ASP A 313 -21.99 -34.96 -43.81
C ASP A 313 -22.47 -35.62 -42.51
N ALA A 314 -23.77 -35.88 -42.34
CA ALA A 314 -24.28 -36.54 -41.14
C ALA A 314 -23.76 -37.98 -40.95
N GLY A 315 -23.24 -38.61 -42.02
CA GLY A 315 -22.63 -39.95 -42.00
C GLY A 315 -21.10 -39.98 -41.89
N LYS A 316 -20.40 -38.86 -42.15
CA LYS A 316 -18.94 -38.77 -41.98
C LYS A 316 -18.63 -38.10 -40.66
N ARG A 317 -18.01 -38.83 -39.74
CA ARG A 317 -17.44 -38.30 -38.49
C ARG A 317 -16.61 -37.04 -38.80
N THR A 318 -17.18 -35.89 -38.51
CA THR A 318 -16.57 -34.61 -38.11
C THR A 318 -15.06 -34.52 -38.37
N GLY A 319 -14.70 -34.03 -39.54
CA GLY A 319 -13.32 -33.75 -39.95
C GLY A 319 -13.22 -32.49 -40.79
N ASP A 320 -13.85 -31.39 -40.36
CA ASP A 320 -13.68 -30.07 -40.98
C ASP A 320 -12.56 -29.32 -40.24
N GLY A 321 -11.35 -29.39 -40.79
CA GLY A 321 -10.07 -29.09 -40.11
C GLY A 321 -9.80 -27.64 -39.73
N GLY A 322 -10.71 -26.69 -40.02
CA GLY A 322 -10.57 -25.28 -39.67
C GLY A 322 -11.19 -24.90 -38.33
N HIS A 323 -12.44 -25.32 -38.08
CA HIS A 323 -13.21 -24.90 -36.91
C HIS A 323 -12.87 -25.68 -35.63
N GLY A 324 -12.47 -26.95 -35.76
CA GLY A 324 -11.95 -27.73 -34.63
C GLY A 324 -10.67 -27.11 -34.06
N ARG A 325 -9.75 -26.69 -34.94
CA ARG A 325 -8.46 -26.11 -34.54
C ARG A 325 -8.60 -24.80 -33.75
N LEU A 326 -9.51 -23.91 -34.15
CA LEU A 326 -9.75 -22.67 -33.42
C LEU A 326 -10.34 -22.94 -32.03
N ARG A 327 -11.31 -23.85 -31.93
CA ARG A 327 -11.90 -24.27 -30.66
C ARG A 327 -10.85 -24.91 -29.75
N ASP A 328 -10.09 -25.85 -30.29
CA ASP A 328 -9.07 -26.57 -29.54
C ASP A 328 -7.96 -25.60 -29.07
N ALA A 329 -7.57 -24.63 -29.90
CA ALA A 329 -6.66 -23.56 -29.50
C ALA A 329 -7.23 -22.68 -28.39
N LEU A 330 -8.52 -22.33 -28.45
CA LEU A 330 -9.20 -21.55 -27.42
C LEU A 330 -9.21 -22.30 -26.08
N VAL A 331 -9.55 -23.59 -26.11
CA VAL A 331 -9.59 -24.46 -24.93
C VAL A 331 -8.19 -24.65 -24.35
N ILE A 332 -7.17 -24.87 -25.18
CA ILE A 332 -5.78 -24.99 -24.72
C ILE A 332 -5.32 -23.68 -24.08
N ALA A 333 -5.59 -22.53 -24.70
CA ALA A 333 -5.25 -21.22 -24.16
C ALA A 333 -5.95 -20.98 -22.82
N GLU A 334 -7.25 -21.25 -22.74
CA GLU A 334 -8.05 -21.10 -21.53
C GLU A 334 -7.54 -22.00 -20.39
N MET A 335 -7.30 -23.29 -20.66
CA MET A 335 -6.78 -24.24 -19.68
C MET A 335 -5.40 -23.83 -19.19
N THR A 336 -4.51 -23.44 -20.10
CA THR A 336 -3.16 -22.95 -19.76
C THR A 336 -3.24 -21.73 -18.86
N LEU A 337 -4.11 -20.77 -19.19
CA LEU A 337 -4.26 -19.52 -18.46
C LEU A 337 -4.89 -19.72 -17.08
N THR A 338 -5.87 -20.61 -16.99
CA THR A 338 -6.53 -20.98 -15.74
C THR A 338 -5.55 -21.69 -14.79
N VAL A 339 -4.75 -22.62 -15.32
CA VAL A 339 -3.68 -23.28 -14.54
C VAL A 339 -2.64 -22.26 -14.10
N LEU A 340 -2.22 -21.34 -14.97
CA LEU A 340 -1.27 -20.28 -14.62
C LEU A 340 -1.79 -19.39 -13.49
N LEU A 341 -3.06 -18.95 -13.57
CA LEU A 341 -3.71 -18.16 -12.51
C LEU A 341 -3.79 -18.93 -11.19
N LEU A 342 -4.14 -20.22 -11.24
CA LEU A 342 -4.24 -21.08 -10.07
C LEU A 342 -2.87 -21.25 -9.38
N VAL A 343 -1.81 -21.47 -10.17
CA VAL A 343 -0.44 -21.57 -9.66
C VAL A 343 0.01 -20.24 -9.06
N ALA A 344 -0.22 -19.11 -9.73
CA ALA A 344 0.12 -17.79 -9.24
C ALA A 344 -0.59 -17.48 -7.91
N ALA A 345 -1.90 -17.71 -7.83
CA ALA A 345 -2.68 -17.55 -6.60
C ALA A 345 -2.19 -18.50 -5.49
N GLY A 346 -1.89 -19.74 -5.84
CA GLY A 346 -1.34 -20.75 -4.93
C GLY A 346 0.02 -20.35 -4.35
N LEU A 347 0.89 -19.68 -5.12
CA LEU A 347 2.19 -19.18 -4.66
C LEU A 347 2.09 -17.91 -3.80
N LEU A 348 1.06 -17.09 -4.01
CA LEU A 348 0.83 -15.88 -3.21
C LEU A 348 0.51 -16.21 -1.75
N LEU A 349 -0.21 -17.31 -1.47
CA LEU A 349 -0.54 -17.73 -0.11
C LEU A 349 0.70 -18.03 0.76
N PRO A 350 1.65 -18.89 0.34
CA PRO A 350 2.93 -19.08 1.02
C PRO A 350 3.80 -17.83 1.07
N SER A 351 3.79 -17.01 0.02
CA SER A 351 4.55 -15.75 0.02
C SER A 351 4.03 -14.79 1.08
N TYR A 352 2.71 -14.65 1.18
CA TYR A 352 2.04 -13.87 2.20
C TYR A 352 2.29 -14.42 3.62
N SER A 353 2.23 -15.73 3.80
CA SER A 353 2.51 -16.35 5.09
C SER A 353 3.97 -16.15 5.51
N ARG A 354 4.92 -16.22 4.57
CA ARG A 354 6.33 -15.91 4.82
C ARG A 354 6.53 -14.45 5.18
N LEU A 355 5.90 -13.52 4.45
CA LEU A 355 5.92 -12.08 4.75
C LEU A 355 5.39 -11.78 6.16
N ARG A 356 4.27 -12.40 6.55
CA ARG A 356 3.74 -12.30 7.92
C ARG A 356 4.65 -12.94 8.97
N GLY A 357 5.41 -13.95 8.60
CA GLY A 357 6.36 -14.65 9.45
C GLY A 357 7.75 -14.01 9.54
N ILE A 358 8.00 -12.93 8.80
CA ILE A 358 9.26 -12.18 8.92
C ILE A 358 9.35 -11.69 10.35
N ASN A 359 10.33 -12.21 11.08
CA ASN A 359 10.62 -11.75 12.43
C ASN A 359 11.15 -10.31 12.32
N PRO A 360 10.43 -9.30 12.82
CA PRO A 360 10.84 -7.91 12.68
C PRO A 360 12.00 -7.55 13.62
N GLY A 361 12.56 -8.52 14.35
CA GLY A 361 13.61 -8.33 15.34
C GLY A 361 13.07 -7.90 16.72
N PHE A 362 11.75 -7.75 16.88
CA PHE A 362 11.09 -7.41 18.14
C PHE A 362 9.78 -8.20 18.34
N GLN A 363 9.34 -8.33 19.60
CA GLN A 363 8.10 -9.04 19.94
C GLN A 363 6.91 -8.08 19.94
N SER A 364 5.98 -8.23 18.98
CA SER A 364 4.72 -7.47 18.93
C SER A 364 3.57 -8.12 19.72
N GLY A 365 3.65 -9.43 19.99
CA GLY A 365 2.62 -10.19 20.68
C GLY A 365 2.45 -9.81 22.16
N GLY A 366 1.20 -9.57 22.57
CA GLY A 366 0.86 -9.24 23.96
C GLY A 366 1.24 -7.83 24.40
N VAL A 367 1.51 -6.92 23.44
CA VAL A 367 1.82 -5.51 23.70
C VAL A 367 0.59 -4.67 23.39
N LEU A 368 0.06 -3.97 24.40
CA LEU A 368 -0.93 -2.93 24.23
C LEU A 368 -0.21 -1.60 24.02
N THR A 369 -0.59 -0.88 22.98
CA THR A 369 -0.05 0.46 22.69
C THR A 369 -1.11 1.52 22.96
N ALA A 370 -0.70 2.66 23.52
CA ALA A 370 -1.55 3.80 23.79
C ALA A 370 -0.77 5.07 23.43
N GLU A 371 -1.42 6.04 22.82
CA GLU A 371 -0.75 7.25 22.34
C GLU A 371 -1.14 8.46 23.18
N THR A 372 -0.15 9.27 23.54
CA THR A 372 -0.30 10.39 24.46
C THR A 372 0.31 11.64 23.85
N VAL A 373 -0.49 12.70 23.76
CA VAL A 373 -0.03 14.03 23.35
C VAL A 373 0.16 14.87 24.62
N LEU A 374 1.35 15.43 24.79
CA LEU A 374 1.66 16.34 25.90
C LEU A 374 1.51 17.78 25.41
N PRO A 375 0.48 18.53 25.85
CA PRO A 375 0.28 19.91 25.42
C PRO A 375 1.50 20.77 25.76
N VAL A 376 2.07 21.44 24.76
CA VAL A 376 3.26 22.28 24.92
C VAL A 376 3.03 23.38 25.95
N ALA A 377 1.79 23.89 26.08
CA ALA A 377 1.43 24.90 27.05
C ALA A 377 1.68 24.48 28.52
N ARG A 378 1.41 23.21 28.85
CA ARG A 378 1.55 22.65 30.21
C ARG A 378 2.90 21.95 30.43
N TYR A 379 3.45 21.37 29.37
CA TYR A 379 4.70 20.60 29.41
C TYR A 379 5.75 21.29 28.54
N ARG A 380 6.19 22.49 28.93
CA ARG A 380 7.13 23.30 28.13
C ARG A 380 8.54 22.73 28.16
N ASP A 381 9.01 22.38 29.35
CA ASP A 381 10.39 21.98 29.62
C ASP A 381 10.57 20.45 29.61
N LEU A 382 11.80 20.02 29.31
CA LEU A 382 12.16 18.61 29.25
C LEU A 382 12.03 17.90 30.62
N PRO A 383 12.48 18.48 31.75
CA PRO A 383 12.34 17.86 33.07
C PRO A 383 10.89 17.51 33.42
N THR A 384 9.94 18.43 33.20
CA THR A 384 8.52 18.19 33.48
C THR A 384 7.94 17.08 32.62
N ARG A 385 8.33 17.01 31.34
CA ARG A 385 7.95 15.90 30.44
C ARG A 385 8.49 14.55 30.93
N VAL A 386 9.76 14.52 31.35
CA VAL A 386 10.41 13.30 31.84
C VAL A 386 9.78 12.84 33.16
N ALA A 387 9.46 13.77 34.06
CA ALA A 387 8.78 13.47 35.32
C ALA A 387 7.41 12.84 35.09
N PHE A 388 6.60 13.42 34.20
CA PHE A 388 5.30 12.84 33.80
C PHE A 388 5.44 11.43 33.24
N ILE A 389 6.37 11.23 32.29
CA ILE A 389 6.60 9.91 31.68
C ILE A 389 6.99 8.87 32.74
N ARG A 390 7.85 9.26 33.70
CA ARG A 390 8.28 8.38 34.79
C ARG A 390 7.10 7.99 35.67
N GLN A 391 6.29 8.95 36.09
CA GLN A 391 5.11 8.71 36.93
C GLN A 391 4.10 7.78 36.24
N VAL A 392 3.84 8.00 34.95
CA VAL A 392 2.95 7.15 34.15
C VAL A 392 3.51 5.73 34.04
N LEU A 393 4.81 5.57 33.77
CA LEU A 393 5.45 4.26 33.69
C LEU A 393 5.42 3.52 35.04
N GLU A 394 5.62 4.21 36.16
CA GLU A 394 5.53 3.62 37.50
C GLU A 394 4.12 3.09 37.78
N GLN A 395 3.08 3.90 37.53
CA GLN A 395 1.69 3.49 37.72
C GLN A 395 1.29 2.31 36.82
N VAL A 396 1.72 2.32 35.55
CA VAL A 396 1.38 1.24 34.62
C VAL A 396 2.14 -0.05 34.94
N ARG A 397 3.37 0.03 35.43
CA ARG A 397 4.12 -1.15 35.88
C ARG A 397 3.53 -1.76 37.15
N ALA A 398 2.89 -0.95 38.00
CA ALA A 398 2.21 -1.42 39.20
C ALA A 398 0.89 -2.15 38.91
N MET A 399 0.32 -2.01 37.70
CA MET A 399 -0.95 -2.65 37.37
C MET A 399 -0.82 -4.18 37.26
N PRO A 400 -1.79 -4.95 37.80
CA PRO A 400 -1.81 -6.40 37.68
C PRO A 400 -1.76 -6.87 36.22
N GLY A 401 -0.87 -7.82 35.94
CA GLY A 401 -0.72 -8.42 34.61
C GLY A 401 0.24 -7.71 33.66
N VAL A 402 0.79 -6.54 34.02
CA VAL A 402 1.82 -5.84 33.23
C VAL A 402 3.22 -6.39 33.57
N VAL A 403 3.96 -6.85 32.56
CA VAL A 403 5.32 -7.42 32.71
C VAL A 403 6.41 -6.35 32.53
N SER A 404 6.16 -5.43 31.61
CA SER A 404 7.02 -4.30 31.29
C SER A 404 6.19 -3.18 30.68
N ALA A 405 6.64 -1.95 30.92
CA ALA A 405 6.11 -0.76 30.26
C ALA A 405 7.26 0.09 29.75
N GLY A 406 7.08 0.64 28.55
CA GLY A 406 8.01 1.54 27.88
C GLY A 406 7.28 2.73 27.27
N TYR A 407 8.05 3.76 26.96
CA TYR A 407 7.55 4.99 26.36
C TYR A 407 8.46 5.35 25.19
N VAL A 408 7.90 5.54 24.01
CA VAL A 408 8.62 5.75 22.75
C VAL A 408 8.06 6.98 22.05
N ASN A 409 8.88 7.61 21.20
CA ASN A 409 8.44 8.66 20.28
C ASN A 409 7.65 8.06 19.11
N TYR A 410 8.18 6.99 18.49
CA TYR A 410 7.50 6.28 17.40
C TYR A 410 7.52 4.79 17.64
N LEU A 411 6.44 4.10 17.25
CA LEU A 411 6.47 2.66 17.21
C LEU A 411 7.46 2.19 16.12
N PRO A 412 8.21 1.11 16.35
CA PRO A 412 9.07 0.54 15.33
C PRO A 412 8.31 0.32 14.02
N LEU A 413 8.94 0.69 12.89
CA LEU A 413 8.40 0.55 11.53
C LEU A 413 7.15 1.42 11.21
N THR A 414 6.79 2.38 12.07
CA THR A 414 5.66 3.31 11.80
C THR A 414 6.10 4.67 11.29
N PHE A 415 7.33 5.08 11.59
CA PHE A 415 7.90 6.35 11.15
C PHE A 415 8.24 6.31 9.66
N LYS A 416 7.71 7.25 8.87
CA LYS A 416 7.81 7.26 7.40
C LYS A 416 8.85 8.25 6.86
N GLY A 417 9.94 8.46 7.58
CA GLY A 417 11.11 9.19 7.10
C GLY A 417 11.54 10.35 7.97
N GLY A 418 12.80 10.75 7.80
CA GLY A 418 13.51 11.71 8.63
C GLY A 418 14.64 11.04 9.40
N THR A 419 15.68 11.81 9.70
CA THR A 419 16.80 11.36 10.52
C THR A 419 16.80 12.20 11.78
N VAL A 420 16.77 11.52 12.93
CA VAL A 420 16.98 12.13 14.23
C VAL A 420 18.16 11.43 14.86
N VAL A 421 19.16 12.21 15.26
CA VAL A 421 20.35 11.69 15.93
C VAL A 421 20.01 11.47 17.40
N PHE A 422 19.93 10.21 17.82
CA PHE A 422 19.78 9.85 19.23
C PHE A 422 21.13 9.46 19.82
N SER A 423 21.45 10.00 21.00
CA SER A 423 22.51 9.46 21.85
C SER A 423 21.93 8.40 22.77
N ILE A 424 22.42 7.16 22.68
CA ILE A 424 22.13 6.15 23.70
C ILE A 424 23.07 6.40 24.88
N THR A 425 22.57 6.97 25.96
CA THR A 425 23.30 6.95 27.23
C THR A 425 23.08 5.60 27.90
N ILE A 426 24.08 4.73 27.82
CA ILE A 426 24.10 3.47 28.57
C ILE A 426 24.57 3.80 29.99
N GLU A 427 23.63 4.05 30.91
CA GLU A 427 23.94 3.99 32.33
C GLU A 427 24.06 2.49 32.71
N PRO A 428 25.19 2.04 33.28
CA PRO A 428 25.23 0.72 33.89
C PRO A 428 24.22 0.73 35.04
N LEU A 429 23.13 -0.03 34.91
CA LEU A 429 22.29 -0.36 36.05
C LEU A 429 23.21 -1.05 37.06
N ALA A 430 23.33 -0.43 38.24
CA ALA A 430 24.11 -0.95 39.35
C ALA A 430 23.89 -2.46 39.46
N GLN A 431 24.98 -3.21 39.53
CA GLN A 431 25.05 -4.67 39.50
C GLN A 431 23.99 -5.32 40.41
N SER A 432 22.78 -5.50 39.90
CA SER A 432 21.80 -6.41 40.45
C SER A 432 21.84 -7.64 39.57
N THR A 433 22.28 -8.73 40.18
CA THR A 433 22.27 -10.08 39.62
C THR A 433 20.98 -10.34 38.82
N CYS A 434 21.19 -10.80 37.58
CA CYS A 434 20.19 -11.08 36.53
C CYS A 434 19.87 -9.90 35.58
N GLY A 435 20.36 -10.04 34.34
CA GLY A 435 20.39 -8.99 33.32
C GLY A 435 19.03 -8.41 32.94
N ARG A 436 18.90 -7.09 33.15
CA ARG A 436 17.95 -6.23 32.44
C ARG A 436 18.69 -4.99 31.98
N TRP A 437 18.84 -4.85 30.67
CA TRP A 437 19.32 -3.62 30.04
C TRP A 437 18.13 -2.66 29.90
N GLY A 438 18.26 -1.44 30.43
CA GLY A 438 17.30 -0.36 30.24
C GLY A 438 17.91 0.73 29.36
N PHE A 439 17.20 1.15 28.32
CA PHE A 439 17.61 2.25 27.45
C PHE A 439 16.94 3.55 27.91
N ARG A 440 17.72 4.65 27.98
CA ARG A 440 17.20 6.01 28.17
C ARG A 440 17.56 6.82 26.92
N CYS A 441 16.55 7.25 26.16
CA CYS A 441 16.72 8.14 25.02
C CYS A 441 16.50 9.59 25.46
N SER A 442 17.42 10.49 25.11
CA SER A 442 17.24 11.94 25.22
C SER A 442 17.14 12.55 23.83
N GLU A 443 15.98 13.11 23.46
CA GLU A 443 15.83 13.89 22.23
C GLU A 443 14.86 15.08 22.40
N GLY A 444 15.21 16.17 21.72
CA GLY A 444 14.38 17.35 21.52
C GLY A 444 13.71 17.32 20.15
N ALA A 445 12.40 17.07 20.11
CA ALA A 445 11.49 17.49 19.05
C ALA A 445 10.04 17.39 19.57
N PRO A 446 9.09 18.24 19.10
CA PRO A 446 7.72 18.23 19.58
C PRO A 446 6.83 17.45 18.60
N SER A 447 6.67 16.15 18.81
CA SER A 447 5.48 15.44 18.34
C SER A 447 5.36 14.09 19.05
N THR A 448 4.18 13.54 18.87
CA THR A 448 3.45 12.49 19.57
C THR A 448 4.27 11.38 20.20
N ARG A 449 3.84 10.92 21.38
CA ARG A 449 4.59 9.93 22.17
C ARG A 449 3.69 8.81 22.63
N MET A 450 4.15 7.58 22.48
CA MET A 450 3.35 6.37 22.61
C MET A 450 3.88 5.48 23.72
N MET A 451 2.97 5.01 24.57
CA MET A 451 3.22 4.07 25.64
C MET A 451 2.95 2.65 25.15
N ALA A 452 3.80 1.70 25.52
CA ALA A 452 3.60 0.28 25.28
C ALA A 452 3.65 -0.48 26.60
N ALA A 453 2.64 -1.31 26.88
CA ALA A 453 2.57 -2.15 28.06
C ALA A 453 2.36 -3.61 27.64
N ARG A 454 3.23 -4.51 28.11
CA ARG A 454 3.12 -5.94 27.80
C ARG A 454 2.28 -6.64 28.85
N ARG A 455 1.19 -7.31 28.46
CA ARG A 455 0.41 -8.18 29.35
C ARG A 455 0.93 -9.62 29.31
N ARG A 456 0.86 -10.33 30.44
CA ARG A 456 0.96 -11.81 30.45
C ARG A 456 -0.20 -12.38 29.63
N SER A 457 0.12 -13.16 28.60
CA SER A 457 -0.87 -14.04 27.98
C SER A 457 -1.28 -15.11 29.01
N PRO A 458 -2.57 -15.46 29.14
CA PRO A 458 -2.92 -16.74 29.74
C PRO A 458 -2.28 -17.83 28.86
N SER A 459 -1.59 -18.77 29.48
CA SER A 459 -1.09 -19.96 28.79
C SER A 459 -2.26 -20.69 28.15
N SER A 460 -2.32 -20.74 26.82
CA SER A 460 -3.20 -21.65 26.10
C SER A 460 -2.76 -23.07 26.43
N LEU A 461 -3.57 -23.77 27.22
CA LEU A 461 -3.56 -25.22 27.37
C LEU A 461 -3.81 -25.85 25.99
N THR A 462 -2.77 -26.11 25.22
CA THR A 462 -2.82 -27.07 24.12
C THR A 462 -2.66 -28.47 24.70
N LYS A 463 -3.79 -29.14 24.94
CA LYS A 463 -3.85 -30.60 25.12
C LYS A 463 -3.22 -31.27 23.90
N ARG A 464 -1.98 -31.73 24.03
CA ARG A 464 -1.37 -32.69 23.09
C ARG A 464 -2.03 -34.06 23.30
N TRP A 465 -2.62 -34.59 22.25
CA TRP A 465 -2.96 -36.01 22.14
C TRP A 465 -1.66 -36.86 22.11
N PRO A 466 -1.54 -37.94 22.89
CA PRO A 466 -0.37 -38.82 22.81
C PRO A 466 -0.52 -39.81 21.64
N ALA A 467 0.49 -39.83 20.77
CA ALA A 467 0.66 -40.89 19.77
C ALA A 467 1.08 -42.19 20.47
N ARG A 468 0.28 -43.25 20.30
CA ARG A 468 0.60 -44.63 20.67
C ARG A 468 1.79 -45.13 19.84
N SER A 469 2.92 -45.41 20.49
CA SER A 469 3.99 -46.26 19.94
C SER A 469 3.66 -47.72 20.20
N GLY A 470 3.40 -48.48 19.14
CA GLY A 470 3.35 -49.95 19.17
C GLY A 470 4.77 -50.52 19.28
N ARG A 471 4.98 -51.42 20.24
CA ARG A 471 6.14 -52.30 20.34
C ARG A 471 6.06 -53.37 19.24
N THR A 472 7.17 -53.59 18.53
CA THR A 472 7.56 -54.93 18.11
C THR A 472 9.08 -55.05 18.14
N THR A 473 9.50 -56.00 18.97
CA THR A 473 10.84 -56.53 19.21
C THR A 473 11.39 -57.31 18.02
N THR A 474 12.71 -57.18 17.79
CA THR A 474 13.73 -58.18 17.41
C THR A 474 14.97 -57.41 16.89
N ARG A 475 16.25 -57.78 16.98
CA ARG A 475 17.10 -58.67 17.79
C ARG A 475 18.53 -58.39 17.26
N SER A 476 19.49 -58.21 18.16
CA SER A 476 20.98 -58.28 18.07
C SER A 476 21.75 -58.51 16.73
N GLY A 477 22.90 -57.85 16.60
CA GLY A 477 24.04 -58.24 15.74
C GLY A 477 24.93 -57.02 15.36
N ASN A 478 25.86 -56.53 16.19
CA ASN A 478 27.25 -56.96 16.46
C ASN A 478 28.31 -56.51 15.42
N ALA A 479 29.43 -56.02 15.96
CA ALA A 479 30.81 -55.95 15.44
C ALA A 479 31.27 -54.84 14.45
N SER A 480 31.97 -53.85 15.04
CA SER A 480 33.34 -53.37 14.76
C SER A 480 34.11 -53.85 13.52
N GLY A 481 34.84 -52.92 12.87
CA GLY A 481 35.94 -53.23 11.97
C GLY A 481 36.73 -51.98 11.52
N SER A 482 37.94 -51.84 12.04
CA SER A 482 39.01 -50.88 11.72
C SER A 482 39.57 -51.01 10.29
N ALA A 483 40.09 -49.93 9.70
CA ALA A 483 41.44 -49.89 9.10
C ALA A 483 41.76 -48.54 8.41
N SER A 484 43.03 -48.17 8.55
CA SER A 484 43.79 -47.04 8.00
C SER A 484 44.06 -47.13 6.50
N ALA A 485 44.31 -45.99 5.82
CA ALA A 485 45.58 -45.71 5.09
C ALA A 485 45.58 -44.39 4.27
N ARG A 486 46.69 -43.65 4.47
CA ARG A 486 47.46 -42.75 3.58
C ARG A 486 47.08 -42.66 2.09
N SER A 487 47.11 -41.45 1.53
CA SER A 487 48.26 -40.90 0.76
C SER A 487 47.87 -39.72 -0.15
N SER A 488 48.82 -38.81 -0.27
CA SER A 488 48.87 -37.62 -1.14
C SER A 488 49.34 -37.98 -2.56
N GLN A 489 48.80 -37.35 -3.61
CA GLN A 489 49.60 -36.93 -4.77
C GLN A 489 48.87 -35.97 -5.74
N THR A 490 49.68 -35.04 -6.23
CA THR A 490 49.49 -33.97 -7.22
C THR A 490 49.46 -34.48 -8.67
N GLY A 491 48.78 -33.76 -9.58
CA GLY A 491 48.94 -33.93 -11.03
C GLY A 491 48.18 -32.90 -11.89
N ARG A 492 48.90 -32.21 -12.79
CA ARG A 492 48.47 -31.19 -13.77
C ARG A 492 48.04 -31.80 -15.12
N HIS A 493 47.17 -31.11 -15.88
CA HIS A 493 47.21 -30.85 -17.35
C HIS A 493 45.92 -30.06 -17.77
N SER A 494 45.95 -28.78 -18.22
CA SER A 494 46.00 -28.20 -19.60
C SER A 494 44.98 -28.80 -20.61
N ARG A 495 44.13 -28.10 -21.39
CA ARG A 495 44.14 -26.79 -22.09
C ARG A 495 42.70 -26.33 -22.49
N SER A 496 42.53 -25.01 -22.73
CA SER A 496 41.66 -24.27 -23.72
C SER A 496 40.14 -24.57 -23.80
N SER A 497 39.18 -23.65 -23.97
CA SER A 497 39.12 -22.24 -24.40
C SER A 497 37.68 -21.67 -24.28
N VAL A 498 37.56 -20.36 -23.98
CA VAL A 498 36.47 -19.40 -24.30
C VAL A 498 35.10 -19.53 -23.59
N SER A 499 34.78 -18.57 -22.71
CA SER A 499 33.44 -17.97 -22.61
C SER A 499 33.48 -16.58 -21.96
N TRP A 500 32.47 -15.77 -22.28
CA TRP A 500 32.41 -14.32 -22.23
C TRP A 500 32.48 -13.67 -20.83
N ALA A 501 33.00 -12.43 -20.84
CA ALA A 501 33.21 -11.58 -19.69
C ALA A 501 31.92 -11.25 -18.91
N THR A 502 31.95 -11.54 -17.62
CA THR A 502 31.06 -11.02 -16.59
C THR A 502 31.85 -10.00 -15.77
N SER A 503 31.43 -8.74 -15.75
CA SER A 503 31.97 -7.76 -14.80
C SER A 503 30.96 -6.65 -14.49
N GLY A 504 30.39 -6.71 -13.30
CA GLY A 504 29.54 -5.68 -12.70
C GLY A 504 29.32 -6.01 -11.22
N ARG A 505 30.40 -5.90 -10.44
CA ARG A 505 30.47 -6.28 -9.02
C ARG A 505 29.49 -5.43 -8.20
N TRP A 506 28.56 -6.09 -7.54
CA TRP A 506 27.85 -5.56 -6.37
C TRP A 506 28.75 -5.78 -5.15
N ALA A 507 29.44 -4.73 -4.70
CA ALA A 507 30.19 -4.76 -3.45
C ALA A 507 29.19 -4.70 -2.28
N TRP A 508 28.92 -5.87 -1.70
CA TRP A 508 28.39 -5.98 -0.35
C TRP A 508 29.53 -5.71 0.62
N THR A 509 29.57 -4.51 1.23
CA THR A 509 30.38 -4.26 2.41
C THR A 509 29.71 -4.94 3.60
N SER A 510 30.19 -6.12 3.91
CA SER A 510 30.01 -6.82 5.17
C SER A 510 30.70 -6.03 6.30
N LEU A 511 29.94 -5.48 7.24
CA LEU A 511 30.49 -5.12 8.54
C LEU A 511 30.32 -6.29 9.51
N CYS A 512 31.46 -6.81 9.96
CA CYS A 512 31.68 -7.92 10.87
C CYS A 512 30.73 -7.94 12.09
N ALA A 513 29.79 -8.89 12.10
CA ALA A 513 29.26 -9.43 13.34
C ALA A 513 30.31 -10.37 13.96
N ARG A 514 31.11 -9.87 14.91
CA ARG A 514 31.93 -10.76 15.76
C ARG A 514 31.00 -11.65 16.57
N LYS A 515 31.13 -12.96 16.34
CA LYS A 515 30.62 -14.02 17.21
C LYS A 515 31.21 -13.83 18.62
N CYS A 516 30.38 -13.48 19.59
CA CYS A 516 30.65 -13.79 20.99
C CYS A 516 29.95 -15.10 21.33
N THR A 517 30.71 -16.19 21.34
CA THR A 517 30.34 -17.48 21.94
C THR A 517 30.42 -17.35 23.46
N PHE A 518 29.31 -17.60 24.14
CA PHE A 518 29.25 -17.76 25.60
C PHE A 518 29.82 -19.13 25.98
N ARG A 519 30.71 -19.15 26.98
CA ARG A 519 30.94 -20.29 27.87
C ARG A 519 30.44 -19.89 29.25
#